data_AF-A0A8H3EAM1-F1
#
_entry.id   AF-A0A8H3EAM1-F1
#
_cell.length_a   1.000
_cell.length_b   1.000
_cell.length_c   1.000
_cell.angle_alpha   90.00
_cell.angle_beta   90.00
_cell.angle_gamma   90.00
#
_symmetry.space_group_name_H-M   'P 1'
#
loop_
_entity.id
_entity.type
_entity.pdbx_description
1 polymer ?
#
loop_
_entity_poly.entity_id
_entity_poly.type
_entity_poly.pdbx_seq_one_letter_code
_entity_poly.pdbx_strand_id
1 'polypeptide(L)'
;MDLAGSTVGIASLGIQVCGSLIAYHESYRDYSNDLAVTYKAITQLKAILVILKILLDNVDEDKRKHAVEAMQACKEDIAKLENLAIQIKETDESVNKIRLQNEETDALLHSDLFKKAFKWLNAPDPEANYNAALALREPEAGSRLINSATYSDWKNGSTRHLWLHGKAGCVKSVISATIVEDIRKHCQGRADLGCAMFYFAFDDASK
;
A
#
# COMPACT_ATOMS: atom_id res chain seq x y z
N MET A 1 10.99 -18.65 13.66
CA MET A 1 10.58 -18.24 12.30
C MET A 1 11.67 -17.31 11.81
N ASP A 2 12.45 -17.76 10.83
CA ASP A 2 13.74 -17.17 10.49
C ASP A 2 13.64 -15.70 10.07
N LEU A 3 14.36 -14.84 10.79
CA LEU A 3 14.57 -13.42 10.46
C LEU A 3 14.99 -13.26 9.00
N ALA A 4 15.77 -14.22 8.47
CA ALA A 4 16.20 -14.28 7.08
C ALA A 4 15.03 -14.42 6.08
N GLY A 5 13.96 -15.17 6.42
CA GLY A 5 12.78 -15.32 5.57
C GLY A 5 11.99 -14.03 5.41
N SER A 6 11.87 -13.25 6.49
CA SER A 6 11.24 -11.93 6.47
C SER A 6 12.07 -10.90 5.70
N THR A 7 13.40 -10.91 5.86
CA THR A 7 14.30 -10.00 5.12
C THR A 7 14.32 -10.30 3.63
N VAL A 8 14.31 -11.59 3.24
CA VAL A 8 14.25 -12.01 1.83
C VAL A 8 12.90 -11.66 1.21
N GLY A 9 11.80 -11.81 1.94
CA GLY A 9 10.47 -11.40 1.48
C GLY A 9 10.39 -9.90 1.20
N ILE A 10 10.92 -9.06 2.10
CA ILE A 10 10.96 -7.60 1.92
C ILE A 10 11.87 -7.20 0.76
N ALA A 11 13.04 -7.81 0.61
CA ALA A 11 13.95 -7.55 -0.51
C ALA A 11 13.33 -7.95 -1.86
N SER A 12 12.65 -9.10 -1.92
CA SER A 12 11.95 -9.56 -3.12
C SER A 12 10.82 -8.61 -3.53
N LEU A 13 10.05 -8.13 -2.54
CA LEU A 13 8.98 -7.16 -2.78
C LEU A 13 9.56 -5.82 -3.27
N GLY A 14 10.67 -5.36 -2.65
CA GLY A 14 11.38 -4.16 -3.07
C GLY A 14 11.91 -4.23 -4.50
N ILE A 15 12.50 -5.37 -4.90
CA ILE A 15 12.97 -5.60 -6.28
C ILE A 15 11.79 -5.56 -7.26
N GLN A 16 10.65 -6.17 -6.92
CA GLN A 16 9.47 -6.19 -7.77
C GLN A 16 8.85 -4.79 -7.94
N VAL A 17 8.80 -4.01 -6.86
CA VAL A 17 8.30 -2.62 -6.87
C VAL A 17 9.23 -1.72 -7.70
N CYS A 18 10.55 -1.82 -7.52
CA CYS A 18 11.52 -1.08 -8.32
C CYS A 18 11.47 -1.47 -9.80
N GLY A 19 11.34 -2.76 -10.12
CA GLY A 19 11.18 -3.23 -11.50
C GLY A 19 9.91 -2.69 -12.16
N SER A 20 8.80 -2.65 -11.41
CA SER A 20 7.53 -2.10 -11.89
C SER A 20 7.61 -0.58 -12.10
N LEU A 21 8.28 0.15 -11.20
CA LEU A 21 8.50 1.60 -11.31
C LEU A 21 9.40 1.97 -12.50
N ILE A 22 10.45 1.18 -12.76
CA ILE A 22 11.31 1.36 -13.94
C ILE A 22 10.51 1.08 -15.21
N ALA A 23 9.76 -0.01 -15.29
CA ALA A 23 8.92 -0.34 -16.45
C ALA A 23 7.83 0.72 -16.71
N TYR A 24 7.21 1.26 -15.65
CA TYR A 24 6.26 2.35 -15.74
C TYR A 24 6.93 3.64 -16.25
N HIS A 25 8.07 4.02 -15.69
CA HIS A 25 8.81 5.20 -16.13
C HIS A 25 9.35 5.06 -17.56
N GLU A 26 9.76 3.86 -17.98
CA GLU A 26 10.14 3.56 -19.37
C GLU A 26 8.96 3.66 -20.33
N SER A 27 7.78 3.15 -19.96
CA SER A 27 6.56 3.29 -20.77
C SER A 27 6.08 4.74 -20.96
N TYR A 28 6.43 5.64 -20.02
CA TYR A 28 6.12 7.07 -20.08
C TYR A 28 7.28 7.94 -20.61
N ARG A 29 8.50 7.38 -20.71
CA ARG A 29 9.69 8.07 -21.20
C ARG A 29 9.67 8.26 -22.72
N ASP A 30 9.09 7.31 -23.46
CA ASP A 30 9.03 7.38 -24.92
C ASP A 30 7.98 8.36 -25.46
N TYR A 31 6.97 8.73 -24.66
CA TYR A 31 5.95 9.71 -25.05
C TYR A 31 6.54 11.10 -25.36
N SER A 32 7.54 11.52 -24.59
CA SER A 32 8.33 12.74 -24.83
C SER A 32 9.13 12.66 -26.14
N ASN A 33 9.66 11.49 -26.45
CA ASN A 33 10.46 11.24 -27.64
C ASN A 33 9.57 11.20 -28.90
N ASP A 34 8.40 10.56 -28.83
CA ASP A 34 7.40 10.53 -29.89
C ASP A 34 6.81 11.93 -30.16
N LEU A 35 6.58 12.72 -29.10
CA LEU A 35 6.17 14.13 -29.23
C LEU A 35 7.27 14.97 -29.91
N ALA A 36 8.55 14.77 -29.55
CA ALA A 36 9.68 15.46 -30.15
C ALA A 36 9.90 15.05 -31.63
N VAL A 37 9.76 13.77 -31.95
CA VAL A 37 9.83 13.25 -33.33
C VAL A 37 8.71 13.84 -34.18
N THR A 38 7.49 13.88 -33.65
CA THR A 38 6.32 14.44 -34.33
C THR A 38 6.47 15.94 -34.55
N TYR A 39 6.91 16.69 -33.53
CA TYR A 39 7.17 18.13 -33.64
C TYR A 39 8.25 18.44 -34.70
N LYS A 40 9.30 17.62 -34.76
CA LYS A 40 10.37 17.73 -35.76
C LYS A 40 9.85 17.45 -37.17
N ALA A 41 9.04 16.41 -37.35
CA ALA A 41 8.42 16.08 -38.65
C ALA A 41 7.49 17.21 -39.13
N ILE A 42 6.69 17.80 -38.25
CA ILE A 42 5.81 18.94 -38.55
C ILE A 42 6.63 20.17 -38.97
N THR A 43 7.72 20.47 -38.26
CA THR A 43 8.60 21.60 -38.58
C THR A 43 9.27 21.44 -39.94
N GLN A 44 9.71 20.22 -40.27
CA GLN A 44 10.27 19.89 -41.58
C GLN A 44 9.23 20.02 -42.70
N LEU A 45 8.01 19.52 -42.49
CA LEU A 45 6.91 19.66 -43.45
C LEU A 45 6.56 21.13 -43.71
N LYS A 46 6.52 21.96 -42.65
CA LYS A 46 6.33 23.42 -42.75
C LYS A 46 7.40 24.07 -43.63
N ALA A 47 8.67 23.70 -43.45
CA ALA A 47 9.77 24.24 -44.27
C ALA A 47 9.65 23.84 -45.75
N ILE A 48 9.28 22.59 -46.03
CA ILE A 48 9.05 22.09 -47.40
C ILE A 48 7.91 22.87 -48.08
N LEU A 49 6.79 23.08 -47.37
CA LEU A 49 5.65 23.83 -47.91
C LEU A 49 5.99 25.29 -48.23
N VAL A 50 6.85 25.93 -47.42
CA VAL A 50 7.34 27.29 -47.71
C VAL A 50 8.17 27.33 -48.99
N ILE A 51 9.06 26.36 -49.19
CA ILE A 51 9.87 26.26 -50.42
C ILE A 51 8.98 26.01 -51.63
N LEU A 52 7.99 25.11 -51.50
CA LEU A 52 7.03 24.81 -52.55
C LEU A 52 6.24 26.06 -52.97
N LYS A 53 5.88 26.92 -52.00
CA LYS A 53 5.23 28.22 -52.25
C LYS A 53 6.06 29.10 -53.19
N ILE A 54 7.34 29.27 -52.86
CA ILE A 54 8.27 30.14 -53.60
C ILE A 54 8.47 29.62 -55.02
N LEU A 55 8.55 28.29 -55.19
CA LEU A 55 8.67 27.68 -56.50
C LEU A 55 7.41 27.87 -57.35
N LEU A 56 6.22 27.79 -56.74
CA LEU A 56 4.94 28.00 -57.41
C LEU A 56 4.67 29.44 -57.83
N ASP A 57 5.24 30.42 -57.12
CA ASP A 57 5.15 31.83 -57.52
C ASP A 57 5.79 32.11 -58.91
N ASN A 58 6.61 31.17 -59.41
CA ASN A 58 7.31 31.23 -60.70
C ASN A 58 6.66 30.40 -61.84
N VAL A 59 5.43 29.87 -61.68
CA VAL A 59 4.77 28.96 -62.64
C VAL A 59 3.51 29.60 -63.28
N ASP A 60 3.14 29.21 -64.51
CA ASP A 60 1.92 29.65 -65.24
C ASP A 60 0.62 29.59 -64.41
N GLU A 61 -0.30 30.53 -64.70
CA GLU A 61 -1.49 30.86 -63.90
C GLU A 61 -2.45 29.66 -63.65
N ASP A 62 -2.61 28.77 -64.64
CA ASP A 62 -3.50 27.61 -64.57
C ASP A 62 -3.01 26.51 -63.59
N LYS A 63 -1.68 26.34 -63.44
CA LYS A 63 -1.10 25.39 -62.47
C LYS A 63 -1.02 25.98 -61.06
N ARG A 64 -1.03 27.32 -60.96
CA ARG A 64 -0.94 28.10 -59.72
C ARG A 64 -2.20 27.97 -58.87
N LYS A 65 -3.39 27.94 -59.48
CA LYS A 65 -4.67 27.91 -58.76
C LYS A 65 -4.85 26.68 -57.86
N HIS A 66 -4.69 25.48 -58.43
CA HIS A 66 -4.82 24.22 -57.68
C HIS A 66 -3.77 24.07 -56.58
N ALA A 67 -2.55 24.56 -56.83
CA ALA A 67 -1.49 24.51 -55.85
C ALA A 67 -1.74 25.48 -54.69
N VAL A 68 -2.26 26.68 -54.95
CA VAL A 68 -2.63 27.65 -53.91
C VAL A 68 -3.79 27.13 -53.05
N GLU A 69 -4.80 26.50 -53.64
CA GLU A 69 -5.91 25.88 -52.89
C GLU A 69 -5.42 24.76 -51.97
N ALA A 70 -4.55 23.86 -52.48
CA ALA A 70 -3.95 22.79 -51.67
C ALA A 70 -3.07 23.33 -50.54
N MET A 71 -2.30 24.39 -50.80
CA MET A 71 -1.46 25.03 -49.78
C MET A 71 -2.26 25.76 -48.71
N GLN A 72 -3.39 26.35 -49.08
CA GLN A 72 -4.30 26.99 -48.14
C GLN A 72 -4.95 25.96 -47.21
N ALA A 73 -5.40 24.83 -47.76
CA ALA A 73 -5.88 23.69 -46.96
C ALA A 73 -4.79 23.16 -46.00
N CYS A 74 -3.55 22.95 -46.47
CA CYS A 74 -2.45 22.54 -45.60
C CYS A 74 -2.17 23.55 -44.48
N LYS A 75 -2.27 24.85 -44.76
CA LYS A 75 -2.07 25.90 -43.74
C LYS A 75 -3.13 25.83 -42.63
N GLU A 76 -4.38 25.58 -43.00
CA GLU A 76 -5.49 25.44 -42.05
C GLU A 76 -5.32 24.18 -41.18
N ASP A 77 -4.90 23.07 -41.78
CA ASP A 77 -4.68 21.83 -41.03
C ASP A 77 -3.46 21.93 -40.10
N ILE A 78 -2.38 22.62 -40.50
CA ILE A 78 -1.25 22.92 -39.61
C ILE A 78 -1.71 23.76 -38.40
N ALA A 79 -2.56 24.76 -38.62
CA ALA A 79 -3.09 25.57 -37.52
C ALA A 79 -3.98 24.76 -36.56
N LYS A 80 -4.75 23.79 -37.07
CA LYS A 80 -5.51 22.85 -36.22
C LYS A 80 -4.57 21.97 -35.40
N LEU A 81 -3.51 21.44 -36.01
CA LEU A 81 -2.52 20.59 -35.32
C LEU A 81 -1.76 21.37 -34.24
N GLU A 82 -1.38 22.63 -34.49
CA GLU A 82 -0.73 23.49 -33.49
C GLU A 82 -1.65 23.70 -32.26
N ASN A 83 -2.94 23.96 -32.47
CA ASN A 83 -3.91 24.09 -31.38
C ASN A 83 -4.10 22.77 -30.61
N LEU A 84 -4.17 21.65 -31.32
CA LEU A 84 -4.37 20.33 -30.71
C LEU A 84 -3.17 19.92 -29.85
N ALA A 85 -1.95 20.26 -30.28
CA ALA A 85 -0.73 20.05 -29.50
C ALA A 85 -0.74 20.87 -28.18
N ILE A 86 -1.24 22.10 -28.21
CA ILE A 86 -1.40 22.93 -27.00
C ILE A 86 -2.42 22.28 -26.05
N GLN A 87 -3.58 21.86 -26.56
CA GLN A 87 -4.61 21.19 -25.75
C GLN A 87 -4.12 19.88 -25.11
N ILE A 88 -3.33 19.08 -25.84
CA ILE A 88 -2.70 17.87 -25.30
C ILE A 88 -1.81 18.21 -24.12
N LYS A 89 -1.00 19.27 -24.24
CA LYS A 89 -0.09 19.70 -23.17
C LYS A 89 -0.84 20.14 -21.91
N GLU A 90 -1.90 20.94 -22.06
CA GLU A 90 -2.74 21.38 -20.93
C GLU A 90 -3.46 20.22 -20.25
N THR A 91 -3.90 19.24 -21.05
CA THR A 91 -4.55 18.02 -20.53
C THR A 91 -3.55 17.17 -19.74
N ASP A 92 -2.32 17.00 -20.23
CA ASP A 92 -1.26 16.25 -19.56
C ASP A 92 -0.90 16.88 -18.20
N GLU A 93 -0.77 18.20 -18.13
CA GLU A 93 -0.55 18.93 -16.88
C GLU A 93 -1.69 18.71 -15.88
N SER A 94 -2.94 18.72 -16.36
CA SER A 94 -4.13 18.48 -15.54
C SER A 94 -4.20 17.05 -15.00
N VAL A 95 -3.91 16.05 -15.85
CA VAL A 95 -3.86 14.64 -15.46
C VAL A 95 -2.77 14.40 -14.41
N ASN A 96 -1.59 14.98 -14.59
CA ASN A 96 -0.50 14.88 -13.62
C ASN A 96 -0.89 15.46 -12.25
N LYS A 97 -1.61 16.58 -12.21
CA LYS A 97 -2.10 17.17 -10.96
C LYS A 97 -3.11 16.26 -10.25
N ILE A 98 -4.08 15.70 -10.98
CA ILE A 98 -5.07 14.77 -10.41
C ILE A 98 -4.38 13.52 -9.84
N ARG A 99 -3.37 12.99 -10.55
CA ARG A 99 -2.63 11.81 -10.09
C ARG A 99 -1.94 12.06 -8.74
N LEU A 100 -1.26 13.18 -8.59
CA LEU A 100 -0.60 13.54 -7.32
C LEU A 100 -1.60 13.68 -6.16
N GLN A 101 -2.77 14.27 -6.42
CA GLN A 101 -3.82 14.40 -5.41
C GLN A 101 -4.42 13.04 -5.01
N ASN A 102 -4.53 12.09 -5.95
CA ASN A 102 -5.00 10.74 -5.66
C ASN A 102 -4.01 9.97 -4.79
N GLU A 103 -2.70 10.05 -5.07
CA GLU A 103 -1.65 9.43 -4.26
C GLU A 103 -1.67 9.95 -2.81
N GLU A 104 -1.83 11.27 -2.62
CA GLU A 104 -1.96 11.88 -1.29
C GLU A 104 -3.23 11.42 -0.56
N THR A 105 -4.36 11.35 -1.28
CA THR A 105 -5.64 10.90 -0.71
C THR A 105 -5.59 9.44 -0.29
N ASP A 106 -4.96 8.57 -1.09
CA ASP A 106 -4.80 7.15 -0.79
C ASP A 106 -3.91 6.94 0.45
N ALA A 107 -2.82 7.69 0.56
CA ALA A 107 -1.95 7.66 1.75
C ALA A 107 -2.71 8.09 3.03
N LEU A 108 -3.54 9.14 2.95
CA LEU A 108 -4.38 9.60 4.06
C LEU A 108 -5.44 8.56 4.44
N LEU A 109 -6.12 7.98 3.45
CA LEU A 109 -7.14 6.96 3.66
C LEU A 109 -6.54 5.71 4.32
N HIS A 110 -5.39 5.24 3.85
CA HIS A 110 -4.67 4.13 4.44
C HIS A 110 -4.26 4.42 5.89
N SER A 111 -3.77 5.63 6.18
CA SER A 111 -3.44 6.06 7.54
C SER A 111 -4.66 6.05 8.46
N ASP A 112 -5.81 6.55 8.00
CA ASP A 112 -7.02 6.64 8.80
C ASP A 112 -7.71 5.28 9.00
N LEU A 113 -7.73 4.42 7.97
CA LEU A 113 -8.17 3.04 8.09
C LEU A 113 -7.29 2.26 9.06
N PHE A 114 -5.97 2.42 8.96
CA PHE A 114 -5.02 1.79 9.88
C PHE A 114 -5.24 2.28 11.33
N LYS A 115 -5.40 3.58 11.55
CA LYS A 115 -5.71 4.14 12.88
C LYS A 115 -7.05 3.64 13.42
N LYS A 116 -8.09 3.55 12.59
CA LYS A 116 -9.40 3.03 12.99
C LYS A 116 -9.33 1.54 13.31
N ALA A 117 -8.64 0.75 12.50
CA ALA A 117 -8.41 -0.67 12.75
C ALA A 117 -7.60 -0.86 14.04
N PHE A 118 -6.54 -0.08 14.25
CA PHE A 118 -5.75 -0.10 15.47
C PHE A 118 -6.57 0.29 16.71
N LYS A 119 -7.42 1.33 16.59
CA LYS A 119 -8.34 1.75 17.65
C LYS A 119 -9.45 0.72 17.91
N TRP A 120 -9.92 0.01 16.89
CA TRP A 120 -10.87 -1.10 17.06
C TRP A 120 -10.21 -2.32 17.71
N LEU A 121 -8.94 -2.57 17.35
CA LEU A 121 -8.09 -3.58 17.97
C LEU A 121 -7.58 -3.19 19.36
N ASN A 122 -8.00 -2.03 19.91
CA ASN A 122 -7.58 -1.52 21.21
C ASN A 122 -8.09 -2.43 22.33
N ALA A 123 -7.46 -3.60 22.45
CA ALA A 123 -7.69 -4.56 23.48
C ALA A 123 -7.48 -3.86 24.82
N PRO A 124 -8.37 -4.08 25.80
CA PRO A 124 -8.16 -3.58 27.15
C PRO A 124 -6.75 -3.95 27.58
N ASP A 125 -6.09 -3.03 28.30
CA ASP A 125 -4.76 -3.27 28.83
C ASP A 125 -4.73 -4.64 29.52
N PRO A 126 -4.05 -5.65 28.93
CA PRO A 126 -4.04 -6.98 29.48
C PRO A 126 -3.34 -6.98 30.85
N GLU A 127 -2.51 -5.98 31.14
CA GLU A 127 -1.86 -5.83 32.43
C GLU A 127 -2.82 -5.41 33.53
N ALA A 128 -3.79 -4.52 33.29
CA ALA A 128 -4.74 -4.11 34.31
C ALA A 128 -5.56 -5.30 34.85
N ASN A 129 -6.12 -6.11 33.96
CA ASN A 129 -6.90 -7.30 34.32
C ASN A 129 -6.02 -8.39 34.95
N TYR A 130 -4.82 -8.61 34.40
CA TYR A 130 -3.84 -9.54 34.95
C TYR A 130 -3.41 -9.12 36.38
N ASN A 131 -3.09 -7.85 36.58
CA ASN A 131 -2.64 -7.31 37.87
C ASN A 131 -3.75 -7.37 38.92
N ALA A 132 -5.00 -7.06 38.55
CA ALA A 132 -6.15 -7.20 39.44
C ALA A 132 -6.37 -8.67 39.87
N ALA A 133 -6.25 -9.62 38.93
CA ALA A 133 -6.34 -11.04 39.23
C ALA A 133 -5.15 -11.55 40.06
N LEU A 134 -3.95 -11.03 39.81
CA LEU A 134 -2.76 -11.36 40.58
C LEU A 134 -2.82 -10.82 42.01
N ALA A 135 -3.39 -9.63 42.22
CA ALA A 135 -3.56 -9.04 43.55
C ALA A 135 -4.48 -9.87 44.46
N LEU A 136 -5.39 -10.65 43.88
CA LEU A 136 -6.29 -11.56 44.59
C LEU A 136 -5.72 -12.99 44.72
N ARG A 137 -4.47 -13.22 44.32
CA ARG A 137 -3.87 -14.55 44.27
C ARG A 137 -3.33 -14.99 45.63
N GLU A 138 -3.87 -16.10 46.12
CA GLU A 138 -3.24 -16.88 47.19
C GLU A 138 -2.10 -17.75 46.63
N PRO A 139 -0.98 -17.98 47.35
CA PRO A 139 0.22 -18.66 46.85
C PRO A 139 -0.02 -20.03 46.19
N GLU A 140 -1.07 -20.74 46.59
CA GLU A 140 -1.39 -22.09 46.10
C GLU A 140 -2.41 -22.11 44.95
N ALA A 141 -3.02 -20.97 44.63
CA ALA A 141 -4.07 -20.89 43.61
C ALA A 141 -3.53 -21.30 42.22
N GLY A 142 -4.20 -22.27 41.59
CA GLY A 142 -3.81 -22.77 40.25
C GLY A 142 -2.73 -23.86 40.26
N SER A 143 -2.08 -24.16 41.39
CA SER A 143 -1.02 -25.18 41.46
C SER A 143 -1.48 -26.57 41.02
N ARG A 144 -2.71 -26.96 41.38
CA ARG A 144 -3.30 -28.24 40.94
C ARG A 144 -3.48 -28.32 39.42
N LEU A 145 -3.74 -27.18 38.75
CA LEU A 145 -3.86 -27.13 37.30
C LEU A 145 -2.48 -27.19 36.63
N ILE A 146 -1.51 -26.40 37.11
CA ILE A 146 -0.15 -26.37 36.53
C ILE A 146 0.49 -27.77 36.57
N ASN A 147 0.21 -28.54 37.62
CA ASN A 147 0.71 -29.91 37.78
C ASN A 147 -0.15 -30.98 37.09
N SER A 148 -1.18 -30.60 36.33
CA SER A 148 -2.06 -31.56 35.65
C SER A 148 -1.54 -31.95 34.27
N ALA A 149 -1.84 -33.17 33.85
CA ALA A 149 -1.53 -33.66 32.50
C ALA A 149 -2.17 -32.77 31.41
N THR A 150 -3.43 -32.37 31.60
CA THR A 150 -4.17 -31.51 30.66
C THR A 150 -3.46 -30.18 30.41
N TYR A 151 -2.92 -29.55 31.46
CA TYR A 151 -2.16 -28.31 31.31
C TYR A 151 -0.83 -28.54 30.59
N SER A 152 -0.13 -29.62 30.92
CA SER A 152 1.14 -29.99 30.28
C SER A 152 0.96 -30.21 28.78
N ASP A 153 -0.08 -30.94 28.38
CA ASP A 153 -0.42 -31.18 26.98
C ASP A 153 -0.74 -29.90 26.23
N TRP A 154 -1.44 -28.96 26.87
CA TRP A 154 -1.73 -27.65 26.29
C TRP A 154 -0.46 -26.79 26.17
N LYS A 155 0.35 -26.71 27.23
CA LYS A 155 1.59 -25.92 27.27
C LYS A 155 2.61 -26.36 26.20
N ASN A 156 2.68 -27.67 25.94
CA ASN A 156 3.58 -28.24 24.94
C ASN A 156 2.99 -28.25 23.52
N GLY A 157 1.74 -27.80 23.33
CA GLY A 157 1.09 -27.72 22.03
C GLY A 157 0.44 -29.02 21.54
N SER A 158 0.47 -30.10 22.32
CA SER A 158 -0.26 -31.34 22.04
C SER A 158 -1.78 -31.12 22.04
N THR A 159 -2.25 -30.14 22.83
CA THR A 159 -3.64 -29.66 22.83
C THR A 159 -3.68 -28.15 22.54
N ARG A 160 -4.54 -27.71 21.61
CA ARG A 160 -4.59 -26.28 21.21
C ARG A 160 -5.39 -25.38 22.14
N HIS A 161 -6.36 -25.94 22.87
CA HIS A 161 -7.29 -25.17 23.69
C HIS A 161 -7.37 -25.74 25.10
N LEU A 162 -7.33 -24.87 26.10
CA LEU A 162 -7.56 -25.21 27.50
C LEU A 162 -8.81 -24.48 27.98
N TRP A 163 -9.81 -25.23 28.44
CA TRP A 163 -11.08 -24.66 28.90
C TRP A 163 -11.20 -24.75 30.42
N LEU A 164 -11.22 -23.60 31.09
CA LEU A 164 -11.43 -23.50 32.53
C LEU A 164 -12.87 -23.14 32.85
N HIS A 165 -13.59 -24.05 33.50
CA HIS A 165 -15.00 -23.86 33.87
C HIS A 165 -15.23 -24.07 35.37
N GLY A 166 -16.28 -23.43 35.87
CA GLY A 166 -16.66 -23.47 37.29
C GLY A 166 -17.69 -22.40 37.60
N LYS A 167 -18.34 -22.48 38.78
CA LYS A 167 -19.35 -21.50 39.21
C LYS A 167 -18.74 -20.08 39.31
N ALA A 168 -19.59 -19.05 39.29
CA ALA A 168 -19.15 -17.68 39.56
C ALA A 168 -18.46 -17.62 40.94
N GLY A 169 -17.40 -16.82 41.07
CA GLY A 169 -16.60 -16.74 42.30
C GLY A 169 -15.56 -17.86 42.50
N CYS A 170 -15.50 -18.89 41.64
CA CYS A 170 -14.51 -19.98 41.77
C CYS A 170 -13.09 -19.61 41.29
N VAL A 171 -12.64 -18.37 41.48
CA VAL A 171 -11.21 -17.98 41.38
C VAL A 171 -10.60 -18.21 39.97
N LYS A 172 -11.44 -18.35 38.92
CA LYS A 172 -11.01 -18.65 37.54
C LYS A 172 -10.04 -17.61 36.97
N SER A 173 -10.30 -16.33 37.20
CA SER A 173 -9.43 -15.23 36.75
C SER A 173 -8.05 -15.27 37.40
N VAL A 174 -7.97 -15.65 38.68
CA VAL A 174 -6.71 -15.83 39.41
C VAL A 174 -5.92 -17.03 38.87
N ILE A 175 -6.61 -18.13 38.54
CA ILE A 175 -5.99 -19.28 37.86
C ILE A 175 -5.45 -18.87 36.48
N SER A 176 -6.21 -18.06 35.72
CA SER A 176 -5.78 -17.50 34.44
C SER A 176 -4.49 -16.68 34.59
N ALA A 177 -4.40 -15.79 35.60
CA ALA A 177 -3.17 -15.05 35.88
C ALA A 177 -1.98 -15.97 36.23
N THR A 178 -2.24 -17.08 36.93
CA THR A 178 -1.19 -18.06 37.25
C THR A 178 -0.65 -18.76 35.99
N ILE A 179 -1.54 -19.12 35.05
CA ILE A 179 -1.16 -19.65 33.73
C ILE A 179 -0.33 -18.62 32.97
N VAL A 180 -0.76 -17.35 33.02
CA VAL A 180 -0.06 -16.28 32.33
C VAL A 180 1.38 -16.13 32.82
N GLU A 181 1.58 -16.18 34.13
CA GLU A 181 2.90 -16.11 34.74
C GLU A 181 3.78 -17.31 34.32
N ASP A 182 3.24 -18.53 34.35
CA ASP A 182 3.97 -19.74 33.98
C ASP A 182 4.36 -19.75 32.49
N ILE A 183 3.49 -19.29 31.59
CA ILE A 183 3.81 -19.18 30.15
C ILE A 183 4.83 -18.08 29.89
N ARG A 184 4.74 -16.93 30.57
CA ARG A 184 5.77 -15.88 30.48
C ARG A 184 7.14 -16.42 30.91
N LYS A 185 7.22 -17.12 32.04
CA LYS A 185 8.46 -17.78 32.50
C LYS A 185 8.94 -18.84 31.52
N HIS A 186 8.03 -19.60 30.91
CA HIS A 186 8.37 -20.61 29.91
C HIS A 186 8.96 -20.00 28.63
N CYS A 187 8.53 -18.81 28.21
CA CYS A 187 9.10 -18.12 27.05
C CYS A 187 10.37 -17.31 27.38
N GLN A 188 10.57 -16.90 28.64
CA GLN A 188 11.77 -16.18 29.06
C GLN A 188 13.03 -17.03 28.83
N GLY A 189 14.01 -16.46 28.13
CA GLY A 189 15.31 -17.09 27.88
C GLY A 189 15.36 -18.07 26.70
N ARG A 190 14.26 -18.25 25.95
CA ARG A 190 14.22 -19.09 24.76
C ARG A 190 14.08 -18.24 23.49
N ALA A 191 15.11 -18.26 22.65
CA ALA A 191 15.19 -17.43 21.44
C ALA A 191 14.20 -17.84 20.34
N ASP A 192 13.64 -19.05 20.42
CA ASP A 192 12.74 -19.64 19.44
C ASP A 192 11.25 -19.32 19.70
N LEU A 193 10.91 -18.68 20.83
CA LEU A 193 9.53 -18.54 21.28
C LEU A 193 9.16 -17.10 21.66
N GLY A 194 8.00 -16.68 21.17
CA GLY A 194 7.35 -15.42 21.54
C GLY A 194 6.13 -15.68 22.43
N CYS A 195 5.84 -14.77 23.35
CA CYS A 195 4.63 -14.79 24.17
C CYS A 195 3.78 -13.56 23.83
N ALA A 196 2.54 -13.79 23.39
CA ALA A 196 1.54 -12.75 23.19
C ALA A 196 0.29 -13.11 24.00
N MET A 197 -0.32 -12.11 24.65
CA MET A 197 -1.40 -12.34 25.61
C MET A 197 -2.49 -11.30 25.43
N PHE A 198 -3.72 -11.78 25.37
CA PHE A 198 -4.92 -10.96 25.24
C PHE A 198 -5.90 -11.36 26.33
N TYR A 199 -6.32 -10.39 27.15
CA TYR A 199 -7.31 -10.62 28.20
C TYR A 199 -8.66 -10.06 27.75
N PHE A 200 -9.70 -10.88 27.79
CA PHE A 200 -11.07 -10.47 27.50
C PHE A 200 -11.87 -10.57 28.80
N ALA A 201 -12.35 -9.43 29.29
CA ALA A 201 -13.21 -9.37 30.46
C ALA A 201 -14.63 -8.98 30.02
N PHE A 202 -15.65 -9.59 30.63
CA PHE A 202 -17.05 -9.35 30.25
C PHE A 202 -17.58 -7.99 30.74
N ASP A 203 -16.88 -7.36 31.68
CA ASP A 203 -17.17 -6.05 32.27
C ASP A 203 -16.31 -4.92 31.67
N ASP A 204 -15.56 -5.22 30.61
CA ASP A 204 -14.77 -4.23 29.90
C ASP A 204 -15.67 -3.30 29.06
N ALA A 205 -15.93 -2.11 29.60
CA ALA A 205 -16.75 -1.07 28.96
C ALA A 205 -16.12 -0.47 27.69
N SER A 206 -14.90 -0.88 27.32
CA SER A 206 -14.24 -0.47 26.06
C SER A 206 -14.57 -1.38 24.87
N LYS A 207 -15.40 -2.42 25.07
CA LYS A 207 -15.87 -3.35 24.04
C LYS A 207 -17.38 -3.39 23.88
#